data_AF-A0A1H2FSL7-F1
#
_entry.id   AF-A0A1H2FSL7-F1
#
_cell.length_a   1.000
_cell.length_b   1.000
_cell.length_c   1.000
_cell.angle_alpha   90.00
_cell.angle_beta   90.00
_cell.angle_gamma   90.00
#
_symmetry.space_group_name_H-M   'P 1'
#
loop_
_entity.id
_entity.type
_entity.pdbx_description
1 polymer ?
#
loop_
_entity_poly.entity_id
_entity_poly.type
_entity_poly.pdbx_seq_one_letter_code
_entity_poly.pdbx_strand_id
1 'polypeptide(L)'
;MKTNDLYSIRQMGFTLVEVIITLLMSAILGTILVQLGGTALTKSGSTVITVMDEVAGQKLMEEVVADYVREINTDPDNALNSTMNNNYGTGNQVVKQYVTFTGGVISPQGTPGNTLMVTVSSGGHKLTTLFAKTRTASSNDPKEKY
;
A
#
# COMPACT_ATOMS: atom_id res chain seq x y z
N MET A 1 -38.76 39.37 -66.12
CA MET A 1 -37.43 39.17 -65.52
C MET A 1 -37.66 38.97 -64.02
N LYS A 2 -37.46 37.76 -63.50
CA LYS A 2 -37.72 37.39 -62.09
C LYS A 2 -36.63 38.00 -61.19
N THR A 3 -37.02 38.74 -60.16
CA THR A 3 -36.13 39.13 -59.06
C THR A 3 -36.23 38.09 -57.96
N ASN A 4 -35.10 37.50 -57.61
CA ASN A 4 -34.97 36.44 -56.63
C ASN A 4 -35.19 36.99 -55.22
N ASP A 5 -36.21 36.47 -54.52
CA ASP A 5 -36.39 36.69 -53.10
C ASP A 5 -35.22 36.03 -52.35
N LEU A 6 -34.32 36.90 -51.88
CA LEU A 6 -33.23 36.53 -50.99
C LEU A 6 -33.83 36.08 -49.65
N TYR A 7 -33.62 34.82 -49.30
CA TYR A 7 -33.99 34.25 -48.01
C TYR A 7 -33.43 35.11 -46.87
N SER A 8 -34.31 35.87 -46.22
CA SER A 8 -34.03 36.53 -44.95
C SER A 8 -33.79 35.44 -43.90
N ILE A 9 -32.54 35.24 -43.49
CA ILE A 9 -32.23 34.47 -42.29
C ILE A 9 -32.71 35.33 -41.12
N ARG A 10 -33.92 35.05 -40.63
CA ARG A 10 -34.42 35.67 -39.39
C ARG A 10 -33.45 35.33 -38.26
N GLN A 11 -32.76 36.33 -37.72
CA GLN A 11 -32.13 36.23 -36.41
C GLN A 11 -33.25 36.16 -35.37
N MET A 12 -33.71 34.95 -35.07
CA MET A 12 -34.61 34.69 -33.96
C MET A 12 -33.75 34.58 -32.70
N GLY A 13 -33.91 35.54 -31.79
CA GLY A 13 -33.25 35.48 -30.48
C GLY A 13 -33.77 34.32 -29.64
N PHE A 14 -33.03 33.97 -28.59
CA PHE A 14 -33.45 32.97 -27.62
C PHE A 14 -34.78 33.37 -26.95
N THR A 15 -35.71 32.42 -26.85
CA THR A 15 -36.94 32.65 -26.09
C THR A 15 -36.64 32.62 -24.60
N LEU A 16 -37.40 33.38 -23.80
CA LEU A 16 -37.25 33.42 -22.34
C LEU A 16 -37.35 32.02 -21.72
N VAL A 17 -38.23 31.17 -22.25
CA VAL A 17 -38.41 29.79 -21.77
C VAL A 17 -37.19 28.93 -22.07
N GLU A 18 -36.57 29.09 -23.24
CA GLU A 18 -35.36 28.34 -23.63
C GLU A 18 -34.16 28.67 -22.73
N VAL A 19 -33.99 29.94 -22.37
CA VAL A 19 -32.95 30.38 -21.42
C VAL A 19 -33.18 29.77 -20.04
N ILE A 20 -34.42 29.72 -19.56
CA ILE A 20 -34.73 29.12 -18.24
C ILE A 20 -34.43 27.62 -18.27
N ILE A 21 -34.88 26.90 -19.31
CA ILE A 21 -34.69 25.45 -19.41
C ILE A 21 -33.20 25.11 -19.50
N THR A 22 -32.42 25.83 -20.32
CA THR A 22 -30.97 25.60 -20.45
C THR A 22 -30.24 25.85 -19.14
N LEU A 23 -30.56 26.92 -18.40
CA LEU A 23 -29.98 27.18 -17.08
C LEU A 23 -30.33 26.08 -16.06
N LEU A 24 -31.58 25.61 -16.05
CA LEU A 24 -31.99 24.51 -15.18
C LEU A 24 -31.24 23.22 -15.52
N MET A 25 -31.13 22.88 -16.80
CA MET A 25 -30.38 21.70 -17.23
C MET A 25 -28.89 21.82 -16.90
N SER A 26 -28.27 22.98 -17.13
CA SER A 26 -26.87 23.24 -16.75
C SER A 26 -26.65 23.16 -15.24
N ALA A 27 -27.59 23.64 -14.42
CA ALA A 27 -27.50 23.53 -12.97
C ALA A 27 -27.56 22.06 -12.51
N ILE A 28 -28.52 21.29 -13.03
CA ILE A 28 -28.67 19.86 -12.69
C ILE A 28 -27.41 19.09 -13.13
N LEU A 29 -26.98 19.24 -14.38
CA LEU A 29 -25.79 18.57 -14.90
C LEU A 29 -24.52 19.00 -14.18
N GLY A 30 -24.39 20.28 -13.85
CA GLY A 30 -23.25 20.82 -13.10
C GLY A 30 -23.14 20.20 -11.71
N THR A 31 -24.25 20.04 -10.99
CA THR A 31 -24.24 19.40 -9.66
C THR A 31 -23.82 17.93 -9.71
N ILE A 32 -24.31 17.17 -10.70
CA ILE A 32 -23.94 15.76 -10.90
C ILE A 32 -22.43 15.65 -11.20
N LEU A 33 -21.91 16.51 -12.08
CA LEU A 33 -20.48 16.52 -12.43
C LEU A 33 -19.58 16.85 -11.24
N VAL A 34 -19.97 17.80 -10.39
CA VAL A 34 -19.21 18.13 -9.18
C VAL A 34 -19.22 16.97 -8.17
N GLN A 35 -20.37 16.33 -7.95
CA GLN A 35 -20.48 15.20 -7.02
C GLN A 35 -19.68 13.97 -7.49
N LEU A 36 -19.81 13.61 -8.78
CA LEU A 36 -19.10 12.45 -9.34
C LEU A 36 -17.61 12.73 -9.52
N GLY A 37 -17.24 13.91 -10.03
CA GLY A 37 -15.86 14.31 -10.24
C GLY A 37 -15.08 14.45 -8.93
N GLY A 38 -15.66 15.10 -7.92
CA GLY A 38 -15.04 15.22 -6.60
C GLY A 38 -14.77 13.86 -5.95
N THR A 39 -15.77 12.98 -5.96
CA THR A 39 -15.64 11.64 -5.35
C THR A 39 -14.61 10.77 -6.07
N ALA A 40 -14.60 10.78 -7.41
CA ALA A 40 -13.65 9.98 -8.20
C ALA A 40 -12.20 10.48 -8.06
N LEU A 41 -11.99 11.81 -8.02
CA LEU A 41 -10.66 12.40 -7.85
C LEU A 41 -10.10 12.16 -6.46
N THR A 42 -10.90 12.34 -5.40
CA THR A 42 -10.47 12.10 -4.01
C THR A 42 -10.16 10.62 -3.75
N LYS A 43 -10.98 9.71 -4.29
CA LYS A 43 -10.77 8.26 -4.11
C LYS A 43 -9.56 7.74 -4.89
N SER A 44 -9.27 8.30 -6.06
CA SER A 44 -8.10 7.91 -6.87
C SER A 44 -6.78 8.32 -6.22
N GLY A 45 -6.70 9.56 -5.71
CA GLY A 45 -5.48 10.04 -5.04
C GLY A 45 -5.15 9.27 -3.75
N SER A 46 -6.18 8.99 -2.93
CA SER A 46 -6.00 8.22 -1.69
C SER A 46 -5.58 6.78 -1.95
N THR A 47 -6.13 6.12 -2.98
CA THR A 47 -5.75 4.74 -3.34
C THR A 47 -4.26 4.65 -3.72
N VAL A 48 -3.74 5.60 -4.50
CA VAL A 48 -2.32 5.60 -4.90
C VAL A 48 -1.41 5.78 -3.69
N ILE A 49 -1.73 6.72 -2.79
CA ILE A 49 -0.93 6.98 -1.58
C ILE A 49 -0.92 5.73 -0.69
N THR A 50 -2.07 5.11 -0.46
CA THR A 50 -2.17 3.87 0.32
C THR A 50 -1.32 2.74 -0.27
N VAL A 51 -1.38 2.53 -1.59
CA VAL A 51 -0.56 1.50 -2.26
C VAL A 51 0.93 1.82 -2.16
N MET A 52 1.32 3.09 -2.32
CA MET A 52 2.72 3.51 -2.17
C MET A 52 3.25 3.22 -0.76
N ASP A 53 2.45 3.54 0.26
CA ASP A 53 2.81 3.28 1.65
C ASP A 53 2.90 1.77 1.96
N GLU A 54 2.01 0.96 1.40
CA GLU A 54 2.04 -0.50 1.53
C GLU A 54 3.30 -1.09 0.87
N VAL A 55 3.60 -0.68 -0.36
CA VAL A 55 4.81 -1.11 -1.09
C VAL A 55 6.09 -0.72 -0.35
N ALA A 56 6.12 0.47 0.28
CA ALA A 56 7.25 0.88 1.11
C ALA A 56 7.46 -0.06 2.31
N GLY A 57 6.37 -0.48 2.97
CA GLY A 57 6.41 -1.45 4.05
C GLY A 57 6.83 -2.86 3.58
N GLN A 58 6.34 -3.29 2.42
CA GLN A 58 6.72 -4.57 1.82
C GLN A 58 8.19 -4.62 1.47
N LYS A 59 8.73 -3.59 0.80
CA LYS A 59 10.15 -3.49 0.47
C LYS A 59 11.04 -3.64 1.70
N LEU A 60 10.65 -3.02 2.81
CA LEU A 60 11.39 -3.13 4.06
C LEU A 60 11.30 -4.53 4.68
N MET A 61 10.15 -5.19 4.57
CA MET A 61 10.02 -6.59 4.98
C MET A 61 10.85 -7.53 4.11
N GLU A 62 10.91 -7.30 2.81
CA GLU A 62 11.75 -8.07 1.88
C GLU A 62 13.24 -7.94 2.22
N GLU A 63 13.69 -6.75 2.62
CA GLU A 63 15.07 -6.53 3.10
C GLU A 63 15.38 -7.40 4.34
N VAL A 64 14.47 -7.41 5.33
CA VAL A 64 14.62 -8.26 6.53
C VAL A 64 14.64 -9.75 6.15
N VAL A 65 13.72 -10.19 5.29
CA VAL A 65 13.65 -11.58 4.84
C VAL A 65 14.91 -11.99 4.10
N ALA A 66 15.39 -11.16 3.18
CA ALA A 66 16.60 -11.42 2.40
C ALA A 66 17.83 -11.56 3.32
N ASP A 67 17.95 -10.69 4.32
CA ASP A 67 19.01 -10.77 5.31
C ASP A 67 18.93 -12.03 6.16
N TYR A 68 17.74 -12.37 6.65
CA TYR A 68 17.55 -13.60 7.42
C TYR A 68 17.85 -14.84 6.58
N VAL A 69 17.40 -14.89 5.32
CA VAL A 69 17.67 -16.03 4.40
C VAL A 69 19.15 -16.12 4.07
N ARG A 70 19.85 -14.99 3.91
CA ARG A 70 21.30 -15.00 3.75
C ARG A 70 21.96 -15.59 4.99
N GLU A 71 21.59 -15.11 6.17
CA GLU A 71 22.24 -15.51 7.41
C GLU A 71 21.94 -16.96 7.80
N ILE A 72 20.73 -17.47 7.55
CA ILE A 72 20.41 -18.88 7.83
C ILE A 72 21.18 -19.85 6.93
N ASN A 73 21.67 -19.37 5.78
CA ASN A 73 22.50 -20.18 4.88
C ASN A 73 24.00 -20.13 5.24
N THR A 74 24.47 -19.00 5.81
CA THR A 74 25.88 -18.80 6.19
C THR A 74 26.16 -19.24 7.63
N ASP A 75 25.40 -18.75 8.59
CA ASP A 75 25.48 -19.02 10.03
C ASP A 75 24.09 -19.25 10.64
N PRO A 76 23.51 -20.45 10.42
CA PRO A 76 22.16 -20.78 10.89
C PRO A 76 21.98 -20.69 12.41
N ASP A 77 23.05 -20.83 13.20
CA ASP A 77 22.96 -20.79 14.65
C ASP A 77 22.79 -19.36 15.18
N ASN A 78 23.33 -18.37 14.48
CA ASN A 78 23.24 -16.95 14.84
C ASN A 78 22.25 -16.15 13.97
N ALA A 79 21.62 -16.76 12.97
CA ALA A 79 20.73 -16.08 12.03
C ALA A 79 19.69 -15.15 12.69
N LEU A 80 18.93 -15.66 13.66
CA LEU A 80 17.92 -14.86 14.36
C LEU A 80 18.54 -13.72 15.17
N ASN A 81 19.71 -13.94 15.76
CA ASN A 81 20.42 -12.92 16.55
C ASN A 81 20.97 -11.81 15.65
N SER A 82 21.51 -12.17 14.49
CA SER A 82 21.95 -11.22 13.46
C SER A 82 20.78 -10.33 13.01
N THR A 83 19.67 -10.94 12.60
CA THR A 83 18.45 -10.21 12.19
C THR A 83 17.89 -9.34 13.33
N MET A 84 17.93 -9.80 14.58
CA MET A 84 17.49 -9.02 15.75
C MET A 84 18.33 -7.75 15.94
N ASN A 85 19.63 -7.79 15.68
CA ASN A 85 20.55 -6.66 15.92
C ASN A 85 20.75 -5.76 14.69
N ASN A 86 20.47 -6.24 13.49
CA ASN A 86 20.58 -5.43 12.27
C ASN A 86 19.56 -4.29 12.23
N ASN A 87 19.97 -3.11 11.77
CA ASN A 87 19.08 -1.96 11.66
C ASN A 87 18.37 -1.96 10.31
N TYR A 88 17.04 -1.87 10.35
CA TYR A 88 16.18 -1.81 9.17
C TYR A 88 15.33 -0.56 9.22
N GLY A 89 15.26 0.16 8.09
CA GLY A 89 14.45 1.37 7.97
C GLY A 89 14.94 2.49 8.89
N THR A 90 14.02 3.40 9.26
CA THR A 90 14.34 4.51 10.16
C THR A 90 13.37 4.56 11.35
N GLY A 91 13.91 4.81 12.55
CA GLY A 91 13.12 4.88 13.78
C GLY A 91 12.46 3.54 14.14
N ASN A 92 11.20 3.59 14.55
CA ASN A 92 10.43 2.41 15.00
C ASN A 92 9.63 1.73 13.87
N GLN A 93 10.05 1.90 12.61
CA GLN A 93 9.38 1.26 11.48
C GLN A 93 9.47 -0.26 11.54
N VAL A 94 10.56 -0.81 12.08
CA VAL A 94 10.74 -2.26 12.24
C VAL A 94 10.88 -2.58 13.72
N VAL A 95 9.89 -3.28 14.26
CA VAL A 95 9.89 -3.78 15.63
C VAL A 95 10.16 -5.28 15.61
N LYS A 96 11.15 -5.71 16.38
CA LYS A 96 11.62 -7.10 16.44
C LYS A 96 11.53 -7.60 17.87
N GLN A 97 11.03 -8.80 18.06
CA GLN A 97 10.80 -9.37 19.38
C GLN A 97 10.90 -10.90 19.33
N TYR A 98 11.74 -11.48 20.19
CA TYR A 98 11.70 -12.93 20.40
C TYR A 98 10.38 -13.32 21.04
N VAL A 99 9.77 -14.40 20.54
CA VAL A 99 8.47 -14.88 21.02
C VAL A 99 8.49 -16.38 21.25
N THR A 100 7.65 -16.85 22.17
CA THR A 100 7.34 -18.26 22.37
C THR A 100 5.85 -18.50 22.29
N PHE A 101 5.46 -19.72 21.95
CA PHE A 101 4.07 -20.14 21.93
C PHE A 101 3.80 -21.01 23.15
N THR A 102 3.09 -20.47 24.13
CA THR A 102 2.70 -21.21 25.34
C THR A 102 1.19 -21.33 25.35
N GLY A 103 0.67 -22.56 25.28
CA GLY A 103 -0.78 -22.80 25.26
C GLY A 103 -1.51 -22.15 24.09
N GLY A 104 -0.86 -21.99 22.93
CA GLY A 104 -1.43 -21.34 21.73
C GLY A 104 -1.39 -19.81 21.75
N VAL A 105 -0.80 -19.19 22.78
CA VAL A 105 -0.65 -17.74 22.90
C VAL A 105 0.79 -17.32 22.62
N ILE A 106 0.97 -16.25 21.85
CA ILE A 106 2.26 -15.62 21.60
C ILE A 106 2.65 -14.82 22.85
N SER A 107 3.77 -15.18 23.46
CA SER A 107 4.34 -14.48 24.62
C SER A 107 5.71 -13.91 24.27
N PRO A 108 6.00 -12.63 24.61
CA PRO A 108 7.32 -12.06 24.37
C PRO A 108 8.36 -12.71 25.28
N GLN A 109 9.57 -12.90 24.75
CA GLN A 109 10.72 -13.45 25.45
C GLN A 109 11.85 -12.40 25.53
N GLY A 110 12.42 -12.19 26.72
CA GLY A 110 13.51 -11.22 26.93
C GLY A 110 14.90 -11.75 26.55
N THR A 111 15.02 -13.04 26.24
CA THR A 111 16.26 -13.71 25.87
C THR A 111 16.17 -14.20 24.43
N PRO A 112 17.31 -14.43 23.74
CA PRO A 112 17.32 -15.09 22.44
C PRO A 112 16.52 -16.39 22.47
N GLY A 113 15.61 -16.52 21.51
CA GLY A 113 14.68 -17.64 21.39
C GLY A 113 14.72 -18.27 20.00
N ASN A 114 13.96 -19.34 19.82
CA ASN A 114 13.88 -20.06 18.55
C ASN A 114 12.92 -19.42 17.54
N THR A 115 12.23 -18.35 17.93
CA THR A 115 11.32 -17.62 17.05
C THR A 115 11.46 -16.13 17.25
N LEU A 116 11.63 -15.41 16.15
CA LEU A 116 11.70 -13.97 16.08
C LEU A 116 10.48 -13.45 15.33
N MET A 117 9.67 -12.64 16.02
CA MET A 117 8.57 -11.91 15.40
C MET A 117 9.09 -10.56 14.93
N VAL A 118 8.85 -10.25 13.65
CA VAL A 118 9.20 -8.96 13.05
C VAL A 118 7.95 -8.29 12.54
N THR A 119 7.74 -7.04 12.95
CA THR A 119 6.62 -6.21 12.53
C THR A 119 7.14 -4.96 11.87
N VAL A 120 6.76 -4.75 10.61
CA VAL A 120 7.03 -3.54 9.85
C VAL A 120 5.78 -2.65 9.86
N SER A 121 5.95 -1.35 10.10
CA SER A 121 4.86 -0.36 10.09
C SER A 121 5.11 0.70 9.01
N SER A 122 4.15 0.89 8.09
CA SER A 122 4.22 1.89 7.02
C SER A 122 2.82 2.40 6.65
N GLY A 123 2.63 3.73 6.53
CA GLY A 123 1.35 4.36 6.18
C GLY A 123 0.13 3.94 7.02
N GLY A 124 0.33 3.58 8.29
CA GLY A 124 -0.74 3.07 9.16
C GLY A 124 -1.03 1.56 9.00
N HIS A 125 -0.38 0.88 8.07
CA HIS A 125 -0.42 -0.57 7.90
C HIS A 125 0.69 -1.26 8.68
N LYS A 126 0.44 -2.50 9.10
CA LYS A 126 1.42 -3.34 9.79
C LYS A 126 1.53 -4.69 9.09
N LEU A 127 2.75 -5.08 8.77
CA LEU A 127 3.08 -6.40 8.24
C LEU A 127 3.89 -7.15 9.28
N THR A 128 3.40 -8.32 9.71
CA THR A 128 4.07 -9.15 10.71
C THR A 128 4.47 -10.48 10.09
N THR A 129 5.72 -10.88 10.32
CA THR A 129 6.23 -12.20 9.96
C THR A 129 6.92 -12.87 11.15
N LEU A 130 7.05 -14.19 11.08
CA LEU A 130 7.72 -15.02 12.06
C LEU A 130 8.89 -15.73 11.39
N PHE A 131 10.08 -15.50 11.93
CA PHE A 131 11.27 -16.26 11.58
C PHE A 131 11.54 -17.28 12.67
N ALA A 132 11.95 -18.49 12.28
CA ALA A 132 12.24 -19.56 13.22
C ALA A 132 13.67 -20.07 13.07
N LYS A 133 14.24 -20.64 14.12
CA LYS A 133 15.50 -21.38 14.00
C LYS A 133 15.18 -22.74 13.38
N THR A 134 15.19 -22.81 12.05
CA THR A 134 14.86 -24.04 11.31
C THR A 134 16.08 -24.88 10.95
N ARG A 135 17.29 -24.34 11.12
CA ARG A 135 18.56 -24.97 10.74
C ARG A 135 19.60 -24.81 11.84
N THR A 136 20.60 -25.67 11.80
CA THR A 136 21.77 -25.68 12.69
C THR A 136 23.05 -25.74 11.87
N ALA A 137 24.21 -25.38 12.43
CA ALA A 137 25.48 -25.48 11.71
C ALA A 137 25.98 -26.94 11.51
N SER A 138 25.10 -27.92 11.72
CA SER A 138 25.42 -29.34 11.54
C SER A 138 25.81 -29.66 10.09
N SER A 139 26.81 -30.53 9.92
CA SER A 139 27.26 -31.02 8.61
C SER A 139 26.16 -31.73 7.81
N ASN A 140 25.06 -32.13 8.45
CA ASN A 140 23.97 -32.88 7.84
C ASN A 140 22.78 -32.00 7.42
N ASP A 141 22.80 -30.70 7.72
CA ASP A 141 21.72 -29.80 7.32
C ASP A 141 21.90 -29.38 5.84
N PRO A 142 20.92 -29.65 4.95
CA PRO A 142 21.05 -29.33 3.54
C PRO A 142 21.18 -27.81 3.35
N LYS A 143 22.31 -27.38 2.79
CA LYS A 143 22.54 -25.99 2.37
C LYS A 143 21.96 -25.76 0.98
N GLU A 144 21.05 -24.80 0.86
CA GLU A 144 20.64 -24.32 -0.46
C GLU A 144 21.86 -23.68 -1.13
N LYS A 145 22.26 -24.23 -2.28
CA LYS A 145 23.31 -23.67 -3.11
C LYS A 145 22.68 -22.55 -3.94
N TYR A 146 22.77 -21.32 -3.46
CA TYR A 146 22.56 -20.14 -4.28
C TYR A 146 23.91 -19.57 -4.70
#